data_AF-A0A954YFQ0-F1
#
_entry.id   AF-A0A954YFQ0-F1
#
_cell.length_a   1.000
_cell.length_b   1.000
_cell.length_c   1.000
_cell.angle_alpha   90.00
_cell.angle_beta   90.00
_cell.angle_gamma   90.00
#
_symmetry.space_group_name_H-M   'P 1'
#
loop_
_entity.id
_entity.type
_entity.pdbx_description
1 polymer ?
#
loop_
_entity_poly.entity_id
_entity_poly.type
_entity_poly.pdbx_seq_one_letter_code
_entity_poly.pdbx_strand_id
1 'polypeptide(L)'
;FNDGSCADLEPTDCWNAGGFPRGFGSNCLNTSCPQPEEACCFPDGSCSNLDPCNCFASGGTPQGPGSDCAFVSCPQPAEGCCFLDGSCANLDPTDCVNSGGAPQGPGSDCAFVTCPPPPGACCFPDGCVELDPNACMSSGGTPQGAGIDCSTVNCPITDPNTP
;
A
#
# COMPACT_ATOMS: atom_id res chain seq x y z
N PHE A 1 -27.47 -17.54 -17.05
CA PHE A 1 -27.72 -16.11 -17.33
C PHE A 1 -26.40 -15.36 -17.28
N ASN A 2 -26.36 -14.09 -17.71
CA ASN A 2 -25.11 -13.30 -17.72
C ASN A 2 -24.59 -12.95 -16.31
N ASP A 3 -25.40 -13.15 -15.27
CA ASP A 3 -25.06 -12.99 -13.85
C ASP A 3 -24.56 -14.30 -13.21
N GLY A 4 -24.22 -15.32 -14.00
CA GLY A 4 -23.75 -16.62 -13.51
C GLY A 4 -24.86 -17.51 -12.95
N SER A 5 -26.08 -17.00 -12.77
CA SER A 5 -27.21 -17.79 -12.32
C SER A 5 -27.61 -18.82 -13.38
N CYS A 6 -28.21 -19.91 -12.92
CA CYS A 6 -28.77 -20.95 -13.78
C CYS A 6 -30.21 -21.21 -13.35
N ALA A 7 -31.11 -21.36 -14.33
CA ALA A 7 -32.46 -21.86 -14.12
C ALA A 7 -32.75 -22.97 -15.13
N ASP A 8 -33.38 -24.04 -14.64
CA ASP A 8 -33.86 -25.14 -15.46
C ASP A 8 -35.15 -24.69 -16.16
N LEU A 9 -35.01 -24.20 -17.39
CA LEU A 9 -36.10 -23.69 -18.23
C LEU A 9 -36.09 -24.40 -19.58
N GLU A 10 -37.27 -24.53 -20.19
CA GLU A 10 -37.37 -24.90 -21.60
C GLU A 10 -36.64 -23.86 -22.48
N PRO A 11 -36.11 -24.24 -23.66
CA PRO A 11 -35.25 -23.37 -24.46
C PRO A 11 -35.85 -22.00 -24.75
N THR A 12 -37.14 -21.95 -25.09
CA THR A 12 -37.88 -20.72 -25.40
C THR A 12 -38.03 -19.82 -24.17
N ASP A 13 -38.29 -20.41 -23.00
CA ASP A 13 -38.45 -19.67 -21.74
C ASP A 13 -37.11 -19.13 -21.24
N CYS A 14 -36.02 -19.88 -21.46
CA CYS A 14 -34.67 -19.42 -21.19
C CYS A 14 -34.34 -18.15 -21.98
N TRP A 15 -34.66 -18.12 -23.28
CA TRP A 15 -34.48 -16.92 -24.11
C TRP A 15 -35.34 -15.74 -23.63
N ASN A 16 -36.60 -15.99 -23.32
CA ASN A 16 -37.53 -14.94 -22.84
C ASN A 16 -37.08 -14.35 -21.50
N ALA A 17 -36.43 -15.14 -20.65
CA ALA A 17 -35.86 -14.70 -19.39
C ALA A 17 -34.50 -13.99 -19.55
N GLY A 18 -33.97 -13.83 -20.78
CA GLY A 18 -32.66 -13.24 -21.04
C GLY A 18 -31.47 -14.17 -20.75
N GLY A 19 -31.71 -15.48 -20.69
CA GLY A 19 -30.71 -16.53 -20.54
C GLY A 19 -30.20 -17.07 -21.87
N PHE A 20 -29.23 -17.99 -21.81
CA PHE A 20 -28.67 -18.69 -22.96
C PHE A 20 -28.80 -20.21 -22.76
N PRO A 21 -29.60 -20.93 -23.58
CA PRO A 21 -29.81 -22.37 -23.40
C PRO A 21 -28.55 -23.18 -23.72
N ARG A 22 -28.31 -24.25 -22.96
CA ARG A 22 -27.06 -25.05 -23.00
C ARG A 22 -27.20 -26.41 -23.69
N GLY A 23 -28.38 -26.70 -24.25
CA GLY A 23 -28.67 -27.92 -25.02
C GLY A 23 -29.71 -28.83 -24.36
N PHE A 24 -30.04 -29.94 -25.01
CA PHE A 24 -30.92 -30.95 -24.40
C PHE A 24 -30.13 -31.82 -23.41
N GLY A 25 -30.70 -32.07 -22.21
CA GLY A 25 -30.07 -32.85 -21.15
C GLY A 25 -29.12 -32.07 -20.22
N SER A 26 -28.91 -30.78 -20.50
CA SER A 26 -28.24 -29.84 -19.60
C SER A 26 -29.23 -29.32 -18.55
N ASN A 27 -28.84 -29.35 -17.27
CA ASN A 27 -29.56 -28.74 -16.15
C ASN A 27 -28.57 -28.02 -15.22
N CYS A 28 -29.06 -27.23 -14.28
CA CYS A 28 -28.22 -26.47 -13.36
C CYS A 28 -27.39 -27.33 -12.40
N LEU A 29 -27.67 -28.64 -12.31
CA LEU A 29 -26.88 -29.59 -11.55
C LEU A 29 -25.61 -30.04 -12.29
N ASN A 30 -25.65 -30.06 -13.63
CA ASN A 30 -24.57 -30.59 -14.49
C ASN A 30 -23.99 -29.54 -15.45
N THR A 31 -24.49 -28.31 -15.41
CA THR A 31 -24.14 -27.23 -16.33
C THR A 31 -23.52 -26.08 -15.57
N SER A 32 -22.26 -25.79 -15.88
CA SER A 32 -21.63 -24.55 -15.46
C SER A 32 -22.00 -23.43 -16.44
N CYS A 33 -22.41 -22.28 -15.90
CA CYS A 33 -22.60 -21.03 -16.61
C CYS A 33 -21.42 -20.10 -16.27
N PRO A 34 -20.21 -20.35 -16.81
CA PRO A 34 -19.05 -19.53 -16.48
C PRO A 34 -19.31 -18.10 -16.94
N GLN A 35 -19.16 -17.15 -16.03
CA GLN A 35 -19.10 -15.74 -16.40
C GLN A 35 -17.73 -15.47 -17.04
N PRO A 36 -17.61 -14.47 -17.92
CA PRO A 36 -16.29 -14.00 -18.35
C PRO A 36 -15.46 -13.62 -17.11
N GLU A 37 -14.17 -13.95 -17.16
CA GLU A 37 -13.24 -13.50 -16.14
C GLU A 37 -13.15 -11.98 -16.14
N GLU A 38 -13.00 -11.43 -14.94
CA GLU A 38 -12.74 -10.02 -14.69
C GLU A 38 -11.69 -9.88 -13.60
N ALA A 39 -11.10 -8.69 -13.46
CA ALA A 39 -10.11 -8.45 -12.43
C ALA A 39 -10.74 -8.60 -11.03
N CYS A 40 -10.12 -9.45 -10.21
CA CYS A 40 -10.49 -9.67 -8.82
C CYS A 40 -9.38 -9.12 -7.91
N CYS A 41 -9.69 -8.07 -7.14
CA CYS A 41 -8.75 -7.48 -6.20
C CYS A 41 -8.86 -8.10 -4.81
N PHE A 42 -7.73 -8.49 -4.24
CA PHE A 42 -7.64 -9.07 -2.90
C PHE A 42 -7.16 -8.05 -1.86
N PRO A 43 -7.44 -8.27 -0.56
CA PRO A 43 -7.03 -7.37 0.51
C PRO A 43 -5.52 -7.19 0.67
N ASP A 44 -4.73 -8.13 0.17
CA ASP A 44 -3.26 -8.06 0.17
C ASP A 44 -2.70 -7.27 -1.03
N GLY A 45 -3.59 -6.67 -1.84
CA GLY A 45 -3.22 -5.92 -3.04
C GLY A 45 -2.94 -6.79 -4.26
N SER A 46 -3.05 -8.11 -4.14
CA SER A 46 -2.93 -9.02 -5.29
C SER A 46 -4.15 -8.93 -6.20
N CYS A 47 -3.95 -9.31 -7.47
CA CYS A 47 -5.01 -9.35 -8.48
C CYS A 47 -4.99 -10.69 -9.21
N SER A 48 -6.16 -11.31 -9.40
CA SER A 48 -6.34 -12.46 -10.30
C SER A 48 -7.54 -12.26 -11.21
N ASN A 49 -7.46 -12.69 -12.47
CA ASN A 49 -8.63 -12.72 -13.34
C ASN A 49 -9.48 -13.94 -12.96
N LEU A 50 -10.68 -13.69 -12.44
CA LEU A 50 -11.62 -14.71 -11.98
C LEU A 50 -13.03 -14.32 -12.43
N ASP A 51 -13.94 -15.28 -12.56
CA ASP A 51 -15.35 -14.92 -12.62
C ASP A 51 -15.80 -14.27 -11.29
N PRO A 52 -16.82 -13.38 -11.32
CA PRO A 52 -17.28 -12.66 -10.14
C PRO A 52 -17.63 -13.56 -8.94
N CYS A 53 -18.25 -14.72 -9.19
CA CYS A 53 -18.62 -15.65 -8.14
C CYS A 53 -17.39 -16.24 -7.44
N ASN A 54 -16.41 -16.71 -8.21
CA ASN A 54 -15.16 -17.23 -7.65
C ASN A 54 -14.32 -16.14 -6.98
N CYS A 55 -14.37 -14.90 -7.49
CA CYS A 55 -13.73 -13.76 -6.85
C CYS A 55 -14.27 -13.52 -5.44
N PHE A 56 -15.61 -13.42 -5.28
CA PHE A 56 -16.23 -13.27 -3.95
C PHE A 56 -15.98 -14.49 -3.07
N ALA A 57 -16.09 -15.71 -3.60
CA ALA A 57 -15.84 -16.93 -2.85
C ALA A 57 -14.39 -17.04 -2.34
N SER A 58 -13.45 -16.42 -3.06
CA SER A 58 -12.03 -16.34 -2.68
C SER A 58 -11.71 -15.16 -1.75
N GLY A 59 -12.72 -14.37 -1.36
CA GLY A 59 -12.56 -13.20 -0.48
C GLY A 59 -12.04 -11.94 -1.19
N GLY A 60 -12.08 -11.92 -2.53
CA GLY A 60 -11.74 -10.75 -3.33
C GLY A 60 -12.96 -9.90 -3.70
N THR A 61 -12.69 -8.75 -4.32
CA THR A 61 -13.69 -7.81 -4.82
C THR A 61 -13.58 -7.71 -6.35
N PRO A 62 -14.64 -8.09 -7.09
CA PRO A 62 -14.65 -7.97 -8.54
C PRO A 62 -14.64 -6.50 -8.96
N GLN A 63 -13.89 -6.18 -10.01
CA GLN A 63 -13.75 -4.81 -10.51
C GLN A 63 -14.73 -4.49 -11.66
N GLY A 64 -15.58 -5.46 -12.00
CA GLY A 64 -16.65 -5.33 -12.97
C GLY A 64 -16.28 -5.79 -14.38
N PRO A 65 -17.27 -5.92 -15.27
CA PRO A 65 -17.10 -6.62 -16.54
C PRO A 65 -16.07 -5.96 -17.46
N GLY A 66 -15.19 -6.77 -18.04
CA GLY A 66 -14.15 -6.32 -18.96
C GLY A 66 -12.92 -5.68 -18.30
N SER A 67 -12.86 -5.70 -16.97
CA SER A 67 -11.64 -5.38 -16.24
C SER A 67 -10.61 -6.51 -16.37
N ASP A 68 -9.33 -6.17 -16.37
CA ASP A 68 -8.22 -7.12 -16.44
C ASP A 68 -7.11 -6.69 -15.48
N CYS A 69 -6.56 -7.63 -14.71
CA CYS A 69 -5.49 -7.38 -13.75
C CYS A 69 -4.21 -6.77 -14.37
N ALA A 70 -4.02 -6.84 -15.68
CA ALA A 70 -2.94 -6.15 -16.38
C ALA A 70 -3.09 -4.61 -16.38
N PHE A 71 -4.29 -4.09 -16.15
CA PHE A 71 -4.60 -2.65 -16.20
C PHE A 71 -5.27 -2.12 -14.92
N VAL A 72 -5.79 -3.00 -14.08
CA VAL A 72 -6.36 -2.63 -12.78
C VAL A 72 -5.26 -2.52 -11.73
N SER A 73 -5.23 -1.38 -11.03
CA SER A 73 -4.44 -1.23 -9.80
C SER A 73 -5.30 -1.56 -8.59
N CYS A 74 -5.04 -2.71 -7.96
CA CYS A 74 -5.73 -3.09 -6.74
C CYS A 74 -5.23 -2.26 -5.55
N PRO A 75 -6.12 -1.88 -4.60
CA PRO A 75 -5.73 -1.18 -3.38
C PRO A 75 -4.66 -1.96 -2.64
N GLN A 76 -3.53 -1.30 -2.36
CA GLN A 76 -2.45 -1.91 -1.60
C GLN A 76 -2.78 -1.84 -0.10
N PRO A 77 -2.41 -2.86 0.70
CA PRO A 77 -2.59 -2.80 2.14
C PRO A 77 -1.75 -1.65 2.73
N ALA A 78 -2.27 -1.05 3.81
CA ALA A 78 -1.50 -0.06 4.55
C ALA A 78 -0.24 -0.70 5.17
N GLU A 79 0.84 0.06 5.16
CA GLU A 79 2.10 -0.28 5.80
C GLU A 79 2.64 0.92 6.59
N GLY A 80 3.65 0.68 7.43
CA GLY A 80 4.31 1.75 8.17
C GLY A 80 4.97 2.74 7.21
N CYS A 81 4.66 4.03 7.37
CA CYS A 81 5.23 5.12 6.60
C CYS A 81 5.97 6.07 7.53
N CYS A 82 7.30 6.18 7.38
CA CYS A 82 8.13 7.05 8.21
C CYS A 82 8.37 8.41 7.58
N PHE A 83 8.19 9.47 8.36
CA PHE A 83 8.44 10.85 7.95
C PHE A 83 9.75 11.39 8.54
N LEU A 84 10.25 12.48 7.95
CA LEU A 84 11.52 13.11 8.36
C LEU A 84 11.46 13.70 9.78
N ASP A 85 10.28 14.06 10.26
CA ASP A 85 10.07 14.53 11.63
C ASP A 85 10.07 13.39 12.67
N GLY A 86 10.28 12.15 12.23
CA GLY A 86 10.24 10.94 13.04
C GLY A 86 8.84 10.42 13.32
N SER A 87 7.79 11.05 12.77
CA SER A 87 6.42 10.54 12.87
C SER A 87 6.22 9.31 11.98
N CYS A 88 5.21 8.51 12.33
CA CYS A 88 4.80 7.32 11.58
C CYS A 88 3.29 7.37 11.32
N ALA A 89 2.88 7.08 10.09
CA ALA A 89 1.47 6.83 9.75
C ALA A 89 1.33 5.50 9.00
N ASN A 90 0.22 4.79 9.20
CA ASN A 90 -0.10 3.63 8.38
C ASN A 90 -0.78 4.11 7.10
N LEU A 91 -0.08 4.03 5.97
CA LEU A 91 -0.53 4.46 4.65
C LEU A 91 -0.24 3.35 3.64
N ASP A 92 -0.99 3.27 2.55
CA ASP A 92 -0.51 2.43 1.45
C ASP A 92 0.81 2.98 0.88
N PRO A 93 1.62 2.16 0.20
CA PRO A 93 2.95 2.56 -0.25
C PRO A 93 2.95 3.80 -1.16
N THR A 94 1.90 3.96 -1.98
CA THR A 94 1.81 5.08 -2.92
C THR A 94 1.49 6.37 -2.19
N ASP A 95 0.50 6.34 -1.29
CA ASP A 95 0.13 7.48 -0.46
C ASP A 95 1.27 7.89 0.48
N CYS A 96 2.03 6.92 0.98
CA CYS A 96 3.22 7.18 1.79
C CYS A 96 4.26 8.04 1.04
N VAL A 97 4.63 7.61 -0.18
CA VAL A 97 5.59 8.36 -1.02
C VAL A 97 5.03 9.72 -1.43
N ASN A 98 3.74 9.78 -1.80
CA ASN A 98 3.08 11.03 -2.17
C ASN A 98 3.03 12.04 -1.01
N SER A 99 2.97 11.55 0.23
CA SER A 99 3.02 12.37 1.45
C SER A 99 4.44 12.76 1.87
N GLY A 100 5.47 12.36 1.11
CA GLY A 100 6.88 12.63 1.42
C GLY A 100 7.48 11.72 2.48
N GLY A 101 6.82 10.59 2.78
CA GLY A 101 7.33 9.58 3.70
C GLY A 101 8.08 8.45 2.98
N ALA A 102 8.71 7.59 3.79
CA ALA A 102 9.43 6.41 3.36
C ALA A 102 8.66 5.14 3.78
N PRO A 103 8.15 4.35 2.82
CA PRO A 103 7.45 3.10 3.14
C PRO A 103 8.41 2.09 3.79
N GLN A 104 7.95 1.41 4.83
CA GLN A 104 8.75 0.43 5.58
C GLN A 104 8.58 -1.00 5.06
N GLY A 105 7.75 -1.18 4.03
CA GLY A 105 7.54 -2.42 3.32
C GLY A 105 6.38 -3.26 3.85
N PRO A 106 6.00 -4.32 3.11
CA PRO A 106 4.76 -5.04 3.36
C PRO A 106 4.69 -5.68 4.75
N GLY A 107 3.56 -5.51 5.43
CA GLY A 107 3.32 -6.05 6.78
C GLY A 107 3.97 -5.26 7.91
N SER A 108 4.64 -4.15 7.62
CA SER A 108 5.07 -3.19 8.65
C SER A 108 3.88 -2.39 9.18
N ASP A 109 3.96 -1.96 10.44
CA ASP A 109 2.90 -1.18 11.10
C ASP A 109 3.54 -0.21 12.11
N CYS A 110 3.01 1.01 12.21
CA CYS A 110 3.53 2.06 13.09
C CYS A 110 3.48 1.74 14.59
N ALA A 111 2.77 0.71 15.03
CA ALA A 111 2.82 0.21 16.40
C ALA A 111 4.15 -0.50 16.71
N PHE A 112 4.89 -0.96 15.69
CA PHE A 112 6.14 -1.72 15.85
C PHE A 112 7.33 -1.11 15.09
N VAL A 113 7.06 -0.32 14.06
CA VAL A 113 8.09 0.45 13.34
C VAL A 113 8.60 1.58 14.23
N THR A 114 9.93 1.70 14.32
CA THR A 114 10.59 2.87 14.90
C THR A 114 11.17 3.71 13.77
N CYS A 115 10.59 4.88 13.53
CA CYS A 115 11.09 5.78 12.50
C CYS A 115 12.40 6.47 12.91
N PRO A 116 13.26 6.84 11.94
CA PRO A 116 14.47 7.60 12.23
C PRO A 116 14.12 8.88 12.98
N PRO A 117 14.89 9.27 14.02
CA PRO A 117 14.68 10.55 14.65
C PRO A 117 14.91 11.68 13.64
N PRO A 118 14.24 12.83 13.80
CA PRO A 118 14.53 13.98 12.97
C PRO A 118 16.01 14.38 13.10
N PRO A 119 16.61 14.91 12.02
CA PRO A 119 17.90 15.57 12.09
C PRO A 119 17.91 16.61 13.21
N GLY A 120 19.07 16.81 13.80
CA GLY A 120 19.26 17.86 14.78
C GLY A 120 20.66 18.46 14.68
N ALA A 121 20.83 19.56 15.40
CA ALA A 121 22.06 20.32 15.48
C ALA A 121 23.20 19.42 15.95
N CYS A 122 24.20 19.31 15.09
CA CYS A 122 25.46 18.66 15.35
C CYS A 122 26.54 19.72 15.45
N CYS A 123 27.07 19.93 16.65
CA CYS A 123 28.11 20.90 16.90
C CYS A 123 29.49 20.34 16.57
N PHE A 124 30.22 21.08 15.75
CA PHE A 124 31.63 20.90 15.44
C PHE A 124 32.44 22.12 15.91
N PRO A 125 33.78 22.01 16.02
CA PRO A 125 34.64 23.13 16.36
C PRO A 125 34.53 24.33 15.41
N ASP A 126 34.19 24.09 14.15
CA ASP A 126 34.11 25.05 13.05
C ASP A 126 32.68 25.48 12.70
N GLY A 127 31.65 24.93 13.35
CA GLY A 127 30.28 25.33 13.11
C GLY A 127 29.22 24.31 13.54
N CYS A 128 28.01 24.47 13.01
CA CYS A 128 26.88 23.59 13.27
C CYS A 128 26.29 23.10 11.94
N VAL A 129 25.94 21.82 11.89
CA VAL A 129 25.21 21.22 10.76
C VAL A 129 24.08 20.34 11.28
N GLU A 130 22.98 20.25 10.53
CA GLU A 130 21.86 19.36 10.84
C GLU A 130 22.19 17.92 10.40
N LEU A 131 22.32 17.00 11.36
CA LEU A 131 22.61 15.59 11.10
C LEU A 131 21.74 14.70 11.97
N ASP A 132 21.52 13.46 11.51
CA ASP A 132 21.07 12.38 12.40
C ASP A 132 22.02 12.27 13.61
N PRO A 133 21.52 12.04 14.84
CA PRO A 133 22.36 11.98 16.04
C PRO A 133 23.50 10.95 15.97
N ASN A 134 23.29 9.79 15.33
CA ASN A 134 24.34 8.78 15.17
C ASN A 134 25.36 9.18 14.12
N ALA A 135 24.91 9.79 13.02
CA ALA A 135 25.79 10.36 12.00
C ALA A 135 26.66 11.50 12.57
N CYS A 136 26.09 12.33 13.45
CA CYS A 136 26.79 13.39 14.17
C CYS A 136 27.96 12.84 14.99
N MET A 137 27.68 11.85 15.86
CA MET A 137 28.71 11.21 16.68
C MET A 137 29.78 10.51 15.82
N SER A 138 29.36 9.82 14.76
CA SER A 138 30.27 9.11 13.84
C SER A 138 31.19 10.07 13.08
N SER A 139 30.75 11.31 12.88
CA SER A 139 31.54 12.37 12.23
C SER A 139 32.44 13.13 13.22
N GLY A 140 32.38 12.82 14.52
CA GLY A 140 33.16 13.50 15.56
C GLY A 140 32.52 14.78 16.12
N GLY A 141 31.24 15.01 15.84
CA GLY A 141 30.47 16.14 16.37
C GLY A 141 29.71 15.79 17.65
N THR A 142 29.13 16.80 18.29
CA THR A 142 28.31 16.66 19.51
C THR A 142 26.83 16.95 19.19
N PRO A 143 25.93 15.93 19.23
CA PRO A 143 24.51 16.13 18.95
C PRO A 143 23.82 16.89 20.09
N GLN A 144 22.96 17.83 19.76
CA GLN A 144 22.20 18.62 20.75
C GLN A 144 20.79 18.10 21.02
N GLY A 145 20.37 17.08 20.27
CA GLY A 145 19.04 16.47 20.35
C GLY A 145 18.35 16.45 19.00
N ALA A 146 17.47 15.47 18.79
CA ALA A 146 16.69 15.35 17.55
C ALA A 146 15.71 16.52 17.42
N GLY A 147 15.62 17.11 16.22
CA GLY A 147 14.72 18.24 15.92
C GLY A 147 15.15 19.58 16.52
N ILE A 148 16.35 19.69 17.10
CA ILE A 148 16.91 20.96 17.57
C ILE A 148 17.67 21.62 16.42
N ASP A 149 17.24 22.77 15.92
CA ASP A 149 17.92 23.42 14.81
C ASP A 149 19.21 24.16 15.24
N CYS A 150 20.22 24.19 14.37
CA CYS A 150 21.47 24.94 14.50
C CYS A 150 21.26 26.44 14.69
N SER A 151 20.10 26.98 14.27
CA SER A 151 19.72 28.38 14.48
C SER A 151 19.37 28.71 15.94
N THR A 152 19.05 27.68 16.74
CA THR A 152 18.63 27.79 18.14
C THR A 152 19.70 27.36 19.13
N VAL A 153 20.73 26.67 18.66
CA VAL A 153 21.87 26.17 19.43
C VAL A 153 23.06 27.11 19.30
N ASN A 154 23.77 27.31 20.40
CA ASN A 154 25.05 28.00 20.40
C ASN A 154 26.18 26.97 20.51
N CYS A 155 26.75 26.59 19.37
CA CYS A 155 27.89 25.68 19.34
C CYS A 155 29.17 26.43 19.76
N PRO A 156 29.94 25.91 20.73
CA PRO A 156 31.22 26.52 21.08
C PRO A 156 32.17 26.39 19.90
N ILE A 157 32.40 27.49 19.19
CA ILE A 157 33.49 27.60 18.23
C ILE A 157 34.78 27.62 19.03
N THR A 158 35.67 26.66 18.80
CA THR A 158 37.05 26.82 19.26
C THR A 158 37.70 27.79 18.27
N ASP A 159 37.69 29.08 18.59
CA ASP A 159 38.54 30.02 17.87
C ASP A 159 40.01 29.62 18.16
N PRO A 160 40.80 29.23 17.14
CA PRO A 160 42.23 28.97 17.35
C PRO A 160 43.02 30.22 17.78
N ASN A 161 42.38 31.39 17.91
CA ASN A 161 42.99 32.67 18.28
C ASN A 161 42.50 33.28 19.61
N THR A 162 41.67 32.58 20.40
CA THR A 162 41.42 33.03 21.80
C THR A 162 42.60 32.63 22.70
N PRO A 163 43.22 33.58 23.41
CA PRO A 163 44.45 33.36 24.19
C PRO A 163 44.27 32.44 25.42
#